data_AF-A0AA88GX35-F1
#
_entry.id   AF-A0AA88GX35-F1
#
_cell.length_a   1.000
_cell.length_b   1.000
_cell.length_c   1.000
_cell.angle_alpha   90.00
_cell.angle_beta   90.00
_cell.angle_gamma   90.00
#
_symmetry.space_group_name_H-M   'P 1'
#
loop_
_entity.id
_entity.type
_entity.pdbx_description
1 polymer ?
#
loop_
_entity_poly.entity_id
_entity_poly.type
_entity_poly.pdbx_seq_one_letter_code
_entity_poly.pdbx_strand_id
1 'polypeptide(L)'
;MGAACILAYMSWCKAHNQEHYIDKVILLSPAGNHQKIPTLLYYLSFTIPLIRKLPFWNYFGFTSKTMKILVAKVIQDINNHKATRSLFSAFASALVLGGKTQNNPFQYVHNLVYHTFNATSVKVVEHLIQMSTSGRFLAYDYGPETNKKVYGTEKPFDFFDYYDKLNIPIYIVYADDDRVIPKQCILRHYKELRKYHPETSFAKKFKDLGHLELTLSSNDRVIQYILKVLGQEDGPKK
;
A
#
# COMPACT_ATOMS: atom_id res chain seq x y z
N MET A 1 -1.91 1.74 0.00
CA MET A 1 -1.72 2.94 -0.86
C MET A 1 -1.51 4.23 -0.06
N GLY A 2 -2.33 4.57 0.94
CA GLY A 2 -2.19 5.84 1.67
C GLY A 2 -0.77 6.15 2.19
N ALA A 3 -0.10 5.17 2.81
CA ALA A 3 1.29 5.32 3.27
C ALA A 3 2.29 5.64 2.14
N ALA A 4 2.08 5.09 0.93
CA ALA A 4 2.86 5.44 -0.26
C ALA A 4 2.63 6.88 -0.68
N CYS A 5 1.35 7.30 -0.71
CA CYS A 5 0.98 8.67 -1.07
C CYS A 5 1.60 9.70 -0.14
N ILE A 6 1.70 9.43 1.17
CA ILE A 6 2.37 10.31 2.13
C ILE A 6 3.86 10.46 1.79
N LEU A 7 4.58 9.35 1.52
CA LEU A 7 5.98 9.40 1.11
C LEU A 7 6.17 10.16 -0.20
N ALA A 8 5.32 9.90 -1.18
CA ALA A 8 5.33 10.60 -2.46
C ALA A 8 5.06 12.10 -2.28
N TYR A 9 4.07 12.46 -1.47
CA TYR A 9 3.71 13.85 -1.16
C TYR A 9 4.87 14.61 -0.51
N MET A 10 5.47 14.06 0.55
CA MET A 10 6.60 14.72 1.22
C MET A 10 7.79 14.92 0.27
N SER A 11 8.12 13.89 -0.51
CA SER A 11 9.20 13.94 -1.51
C SER A 11 8.91 14.97 -2.60
N TRP A 12 7.66 15.03 -3.07
CA TRP A 12 7.19 16.00 -4.06
C TRP A 12 7.31 17.43 -3.55
N CYS A 13 6.85 17.71 -2.33
CA CYS A 13 6.97 19.03 -1.71
C CYS A 13 8.44 19.45 -1.63
N LYS A 14 9.34 18.57 -1.13
CA LYS A 14 10.77 18.88 -1.04
C LYS A 14 11.46 19.04 -2.40
N ALA A 15 10.93 18.45 -3.46
CA ALA A 15 11.42 18.70 -4.81
C ALA A 15 11.03 20.06 -5.38
N HIS A 16 9.89 20.59 -4.96
CA HIS A 16 9.38 21.89 -5.39
C HIS A 16 9.70 23.01 -4.39
N ASN A 17 10.64 22.77 -3.45
CA ASN A 17 10.99 23.69 -2.38
C ASN A 17 9.77 24.17 -1.57
N GLN A 18 8.81 23.27 -1.34
CA GLN A 18 7.62 23.50 -0.53
C GLN A 18 7.72 22.73 0.79
N GLU A 19 7.10 23.29 1.83
CA GLU A 19 6.92 22.58 3.09
C GLU A 19 5.74 21.61 3.03
N HIS A 20 5.93 20.41 3.57
CA HIS A 20 4.87 19.41 3.69
C HIS A 20 4.12 19.47 5.04
N TYR A 21 4.61 20.24 6.01
CA TYR A 21 3.98 20.45 7.33
C TYR A 21 3.65 19.15 8.10
N ILE A 22 4.54 18.16 8.03
CA ILE A 22 4.38 16.89 8.76
C ILE A 22 5.58 16.74 9.68
N ASP A 23 5.32 16.58 10.98
CA ASP A 23 6.37 16.48 12.00
C ASP A 23 6.78 15.03 12.29
N LYS A 24 5.87 14.08 12.11
CA LYS A 24 6.08 12.64 12.36
C LYS A 24 5.13 11.82 11.49
N VAL A 25 5.61 10.68 10.97
CA VAL A 25 4.74 9.74 10.22
C VAL A 25 4.88 8.30 10.71
N ILE A 26 3.74 7.60 10.76
CA ILE A 26 3.66 6.17 11.00
C ILE A 26 3.02 5.54 9.76
N LEU A 27 3.80 4.75 9.03
CA LEU A 27 3.46 4.23 7.72
C LEU A 27 3.22 2.72 7.79
N LEU A 28 1.96 2.30 7.71
CA LEU A 28 1.60 0.89 7.67
C LEU A 28 1.67 0.36 6.23
N SER A 29 2.56 -0.59 5.99
CA SER A 29 2.78 -1.25 4.69
C SER A 29 2.83 -0.24 3.52
N PRO A 30 3.80 0.69 3.50
CA PRO A 30 3.96 1.64 2.40
C PRO A 30 4.24 0.87 1.10
N ALA A 31 3.29 0.99 0.16
CA ALA A 31 3.47 0.61 -1.23
C ALA A 31 4.40 1.64 -1.94
N GLY A 32 4.79 1.38 -3.18
CA GLY A 32 5.55 2.35 -4.00
C GLY A 32 6.81 1.80 -4.62
N ASN A 33 7.43 0.80 -4.00
CA ASN A 33 8.37 -0.08 -4.67
C ASN A 33 7.72 -1.46 -4.84
N HIS A 34 7.56 -1.94 -6.07
CA HIS A 34 6.90 -3.22 -6.36
C HIS A 34 7.82 -4.22 -7.08
N GLN A 35 9.10 -4.27 -6.69
CA GLN A 35 10.09 -5.25 -7.20
C GLN A 35 9.61 -6.70 -7.10
N LYS A 36 8.75 -6.99 -6.13
CA LYS A 36 8.03 -8.26 -6.06
C LYS A 36 6.54 -7.98 -5.93
N ILE A 37 5.75 -8.63 -6.79
CA ILE A 37 4.30 -8.65 -6.72
C ILE A 37 3.82 -10.10 -6.63
N PRO A 38 2.63 -10.36 -6.04
CA PRO A 38 2.01 -11.67 -6.09
C PRO A 38 1.96 -12.26 -7.50
N THR A 39 2.22 -13.56 -7.63
CA THR A 39 2.21 -14.28 -8.91
C THR A 39 0.90 -14.09 -9.68
N LEU A 40 -0.24 -14.11 -8.98
CA LEU A 40 -1.54 -13.86 -9.60
C LEU A 40 -1.62 -12.45 -10.21
N LEU A 41 -1.18 -11.43 -9.47
CA LEU A 41 -1.19 -10.04 -9.95
C LEU A 41 -0.19 -9.83 -11.09
N TYR A 42 0.94 -10.54 -11.08
CA TYR A 42 1.90 -10.54 -12.17
C TYR A 42 1.27 -11.00 -13.48
N TYR A 43 0.57 -12.14 -13.49
CA TYR A 43 -0.10 -12.60 -14.72
C TYR A 43 -1.23 -11.68 -15.15
N LEU A 44 -2.01 -11.13 -14.20
CA LEU A 44 -3.07 -10.17 -14.52
C LEU A 44 -2.52 -8.86 -15.10
N SER A 45 -1.30 -8.45 -14.74
CA SER A 45 -0.69 -7.20 -15.22
C SER A 45 -0.56 -7.13 -16.74
N PHE A 46 -0.35 -8.27 -17.42
CA PHE A 46 -0.25 -8.32 -18.88
C PHE A 46 -1.55 -7.92 -19.60
N THR A 47 -2.69 -7.98 -18.91
CA THR A 47 -3.99 -7.61 -19.49
C THR A 47 -4.26 -6.11 -19.43
N ILE A 48 -3.60 -5.38 -18.54
CA ILE A 48 -3.88 -3.96 -18.25
C ILE A 48 -3.66 -3.04 -19.46
N PRO A 49 -2.59 -3.19 -20.28
CA PRO A 49 -2.42 -2.38 -21.48
C PRO A 49 -3.54 -2.52 -22.50
N LEU A 50 -4.16 -3.70 -22.58
CA LEU A 50 -5.33 -3.95 -23.44
C LEU A 50 -6.58 -3.29 -22.84
N ILE A 51 -6.82 -3.50 -21.54
CA ILE A 51 -7.98 -2.93 -20.84
C ILE A 51 -7.97 -1.39 -20.93
N ARG A 52 -6.79 -0.76 -20.82
CA ARG A 52 -6.65 0.70 -20.96
C ARG A 52 -7.12 1.25 -22.30
N LYS A 53 -7.03 0.47 -23.39
CA LYS A 53 -7.47 0.89 -24.71
C LYS A 53 -9.00 0.82 -24.87
N LEU A 54 -9.71 0.17 -23.94
CA LEU A 54 -11.16 0.06 -23.97
C LEU A 54 -11.79 1.35 -23.40
N PRO A 55 -12.54 2.12 -24.21
CA PRO A 55 -13.04 3.44 -23.79
C PRO A 55 -14.09 3.38 -22.66
N PHE A 56 -14.71 2.21 -22.46
CA PHE A 56 -15.74 1.99 -21.45
C PHE A 56 -15.20 1.50 -20.11
N TRP A 57 -13.95 1.03 -20.04
CA TRP A 57 -13.38 0.44 -18.83
C TRP A 57 -12.39 1.39 -18.16
N ASN A 58 -12.89 2.21 -17.23
CA ASN A 58 -12.08 3.26 -16.59
C ASN A 58 -11.64 2.94 -15.14
N TYR A 59 -12.25 1.94 -14.50
CA TYR A 59 -11.96 1.58 -13.11
C TYR A 59 -12.15 0.08 -12.84
N PHE A 60 -11.57 -0.40 -11.74
CA PHE A 60 -11.78 -1.72 -11.16
C PHE A 60 -12.42 -1.57 -9.78
N GLY A 61 -13.42 -2.40 -9.48
CA GLY A 61 -14.09 -2.44 -8.17
C GLY A 61 -15.56 -2.05 -8.23
N PHE A 62 -16.19 -1.95 -7.07
CA PHE A 62 -17.63 -1.72 -6.94
C PHE A 62 -17.90 -0.27 -6.55
N THR A 63 -18.57 0.48 -7.41
CA THR A 63 -18.93 1.89 -7.15
C THR A 63 -20.37 2.04 -6.67
N SER A 64 -21.31 1.27 -7.24
CA SER A 64 -22.73 1.39 -6.90
C SER A 64 -23.06 0.78 -5.53
N LYS A 65 -23.95 1.45 -4.78
CA LYS A 65 -24.42 0.99 -3.46
C LYS A 65 -25.00 -0.42 -3.54
N THR A 66 -25.80 -0.70 -4.56
CA THR A 66 -26.43 -2.01 -4.78
C THR A 66 -25.40 -3.11 -4.99
N MET A 67 -24.39 -2.89 -5.83
CA MET A 67 -23.33 -3.89 -6.06
C MET A 67 -22.50 -4.13 -4.80
N LYS A 68 -22.16 -3.08 -4.05
CA LYS A 68 -21.45 -3.23 -2.77
C LYS A 68 -22.25 -4.06 -1.77
N ILE A 69 -23.57 -3.81 -1.65
CA ILE A 69 -24.45 -4.60 -0.77
C ILE A 69 -24.51 -6.06 -1.24
N LEU A 70 -24.67 -6.29 -2.55
CA LEU A 70 -24.75 -7.63 -3.11
C LEU A 70 -23.47 -8.42 -2.82
N VAL A 71 -22.30 -7.85 -3.11
CA VAL A 71 -21.01 -8.50 -2.85
C VAL A 71 -20.79 -8.72 -1.36
N ALA A 72 -21.12 -7.74 -0.51
CA ALA A 72 -21.01 -7.90 0.94
C ALA A 72 -21.88 -9.04 1.46
N LYS A 73 -23.12 -9.17 0.97
CA LYS A 73 -24.01 -10.30 1.31
C LYS A 73 -23.44 -11.64 0.86
N VAL A 74 -22.93 -11.74 -0.37
CA VAL A 74 -22.31 -12.98 -0.87
C VAL A 74 -21.12 -13.39 0.01
N ILE A 75 -20.25 -12.45 0.38
CA ILE A 75 -19.11 -12.72 1.26
C ILE A 75 -19.58 -13.12 2.67
N GLN A 76 -20.64 -12.48 3.18
CA GLN A 76 -21.26 -12.84 4.45
C GLN A 76 -21.78 -14.28 4.42
N ASP A 77 -22.47 -14.70 3.36
CA ASP A 77 -22.99 -16.06 3.20
C ASP A 77 -21.87 -17.09 3.10
N ILE A 78 -20.79 -16.78 2.36
CA ILE A 78 -19.58 -17.62 2.31
C ILE A 78 -18.99 -17.80 3.72
N ASN A 79 -18.99 -16.75 4.54
CA ASN A 79 -18.46 -16.78 5.89
C ASN A 79 -19.38 -17.49 6.91
N ASN A 80 -20.69 -17.51 6.67
CA ASN A 80 -21.66 -18.17 7.56
C ASN A 80 -21.49 -19.70 7.56
N HIS A 81 -20.99 -20.29 6.48
CA HIS A 81 -20.77 -21.73 6.38
C HIS A 81 -19.29 -22.11 6.60
N LYS A 82 -19.01 -23.02 7.55
CA LYS A 82 -17.63 -23.33 8.01
C LYS A 82 -16.70 -23.80 6.88
N ALA A 83 -17.19 -24.67 5.99
CA ALA A 83 -16.38 -25.23 4.90
C ALA A 83 -16.00 -24.17 3.83
N THR A 84 -16.97 -23.39 3.36
CA THR A 84 -16.76 -22.33 2.37
C THR A 84 -15.90 -21.21 2.94
N ARG A 85 -16.10 -20.85 4.22
CA ARG A 85 -15.25 -19.90 4.94
C ARG A 85 -13.80 -20.36 4.97
N SER A 86 -13.55 -21.63 5.34
CA SER A 86 -12.19 -22.17 5.41
C SER A 86 -11.52 -22.17 4.04
N LEU A 87 -12.26 -22.56 2.99
CA LEU A 87 -11.76 -22.56 1.61
C LEU A 87 -11.46 -21.14 1.12
N PHE A 88 -12.39 -20.20 1.30
CA PHE A 88 -12.20 -18.80 0.92
C PHE A 88 -11.02 -18.19 1.66
N SER A 89 -10.89 -18.44 2.95
CA SER A 89 -9.78 -17.93 3.78
C SER A 89 -8.44 -18.50 3.33
N ALA A 90 -8.39 -19.79 2.99
CA ALA A 90 -7.19 -20.42 2.44
C ALA A 90 -6.80 -19.81 1.09
N PHE A 91 -7.77 -19.59 0.19
CA PHE A 91 -7.54 -18.96 -1.11
C PHE A 91 -7.06 -17.50 -0.97
N ALA A 92 -7.77 -16.70 -0.16
CA ALA A 92 -7.47 -15.28 0.03
C ALA A 92 -6.11 -15.06 0.69
N SER A 93 -5.79 -15.84 1.73
CA SER A 93 -4.48 -15.81 2.39
C SER A 93 -3.38 -16.30 1.44
N ALA A 94 -3.55 -17.47 0.82
CA ALA A 94 -2.48 -18.07 0.02
C ALA A 94 -2.13 -17.25 -1.23
N LEU A 95 -3.11 -16.65 -1.91
CA LEU A 95 -2.88 -16.06 -3.23
C LEU A 95 -2.66 -14.56 -3.24
N VAL A 96 -3.18 -13.83 -2.24
CA VAL A 96 -3.23 -12.37 -2.31
C VAL A 96 -2.77 -11.70 -1.02
N LEU A 97 -3.38 -12.04 0.11
CA LEU A 97 -3.28 -11.21 1.32
C LEU A 97 -2.19 -11.67 2.29
N GLY A 98 -1.89 -12.96 2.29
CA GLY A 98 -1.16 -13.63 3.37
C GLY A 98 -1.95 -13.64 4.69
N GLY A 99 -1.26 -13.87 5.79
CA GLY A 99 -1.86 -13.94 7.13
C GLY A 99 -2.46 -15.31 7.44
N LYS A 100 -2.97 -15.45 8.66
CA LYS A 100 -3.56 -16.71 9.12
C LYS A 100 -4.91 -16.96 8.43
N THR A 101 -5.19 -18.22 8.12
CA THR A 101 -6.48 -18.62 7.54
C THR A 101 -7.61 -18.56 8.58
N GLN A 102 -7.29 -18.81 9.85
CA GLN A 102 -8.20 -18.65 10.99
C GLN A 102 -8.13 -17.24 11.55
N ASN A 103 -9.26 -16.73 12.06
CA ASN A 103 -9.35 -15.38 12.65
C ASN A 103 -8.78 -14.32 11.71
N ASN A 104 -9.22 -14.33 10.45
CA ASN A 104 -8.86 -13.30 9.48
C ASN A 104 -9.92 -12.16 9.44
N PRO A 105 -9.55 -10.96 8.98
CA PRO A 105 -10.44 -9.80 8.99
C PRO A 105 -11.79 -9.99 8.30
N PHE A 106 -11.91 -10.87 7.30
CA PHE A 106 -13.21 -11.12 6.65
C PHE A 106 -14.22 -11.76 7.60
N GLN A 107 -13.77 -12.43 8.66
CA GLN A 107 -14.64 -13.15 9.58
C GLN A 107 -15.19 -12.27 10.71
N TYR A 108 -14.40 -11.30 11.20
CA TYR A 108 -14.77 -10.50 12.37
C TYR A 108 -14.93 -9.00 12.08
N VAL A 109 -14.37 -8.48 10.97
CA VAL A 109 -14.59 -7.08 10.58
C VAL A 109 -15.91 -7.01 9.81
N HIS A 110 -16.94 -6.52 10.48
CA HIS A 110 -18.27 -6.38 9.89
C HIS A 110 -18.21 -5.49 8.64
N ASN A 111 -18.84 -5.95 7.55
CA ASN A 111 -18.92 -5.21 6.28
C ASN A 111 -17.57 -4.76 5.70
N LEU A 112 -16.47 -5.48 5.97
CA LEU A 112 -15.14 -5.15 5.46
C LEU A 112 -15.15 -4.87 3.95
N VAL A 113 -15.80 -5.74 3.16
CA VAL A 113 -15.83 -5.59 1.70
C VAL A 113 -16.62 -4.36 1.26
N TYR A 114 -17.70 -4.02 1.96
CA TYR A 114 -18.52 -2.85 1.67
C TYR A 114 -17.75 -1.54 1.88
N HIS A 115 -16.94 -1.46 2.95
CA HIS A 115 -16.24 -0.23 3.33
C HIS A 115 -14.85 -0.10 2.70
N THR A 116 -14.14 -1.20 2.48
CA THR A 116 -12.73 -1.18 2.06
C THR A 116 -12.55 -1.33 0.56
N PHE A 117 -13.31 -2.20 -0.12
CA PHE A 117 -13.08 -2.53 -1.54
C PHE A 117 -13.79 -1.53 -2.46
N ASN A 118 -13.38 -0.27 -2.33
CA ASN A 118 -13.79 0.79 -3.24
C ASN A 118 -13.10 0.66 -4.59
N ALA A 119 -13.65 1.35 -5.58
CA ALA A 119 -13.07 1.34 -6.91
C ALA A 119 -11.74 2.09 -6.99
N THR A 120 -10.84 1.59 -7.83
CA THR A 120 -9.58 2.25 -8.23
C THR A 120 -9.56 2.42 -9.74
N SER A 121 -8.94 3.49 -10.25
CA SER A 121 -8.86 3.68 -11.70
C SER A 121 -7.92 2.68 -12.37
N VAL A 122 -8.16 2.37 -13.65
CA VAL A 122 -7.23 1.56 -14.47
C VAL A 122 -5.83 2.17 -14.46
N LYS A 123 -5.76 3.50 -14.48
CA LYS A 123 -4.51 4.27 -14.45
C LYS A 123 -3.70 4.05 -13.17
N VAL A 124 -4.35 3.90 -12.01
CA VAL A 124 -3.64 3.54 -10.76
C VAL A 124 -3.06 2.14 -10.86
N VAL A 125 -3.78 1.18 -11.44
CA VAL A 125 -3.27 -0.18 -11.62
C VAL A 125 -2.08 -0.20 -12.59
N GLU A 126 -2.17 0.54 -13.70
CA GLU A 126 -1.05 0.73 -14.62
C GLU A 126 0.16 1.38 -13.94
N HIS A 127 -0.06 2.36 -13.06
CA HIS A 127 1.03 2.97 -12.28
C HIS A 127 1.75 1.97 -11.38
N LEU A 128 0.99 1.10 -10.71
CA LEU A 128 1.57 0.02 -9.90
C LEU A 128 2.44 -0.92 -10.75
N ILE A 129 2.02 -1.20 -12.00
CA ILE A 129 2.80 -1.98 -12.95
C ILE A 129 4.06 -1.23 -13.38
N GLN A 130 3.99 0.07 -13.67
CA GLN A 130 5.17 0.88 -13.98
C GLN A 130 6.21 0.86 -12.85
N MET A 131 5.76 0.97 -11.58
CA MET A 131 6.63 0.85 -10.41
C MET A 131 7.19 -0.57 -10.23
N SER A 132 6.42 -1.60 -10.57
CA SER A 132 6.89 -2.99 -10.54
C SER A 132 7.97 -3.23 -11.58
N THR A 133 7.74 -2.82 -12.82
CA THR A 133 8.66 -3.00 -13.95
C THR A 133 9.95 -2.19 -13.78
N SER A 134 9.85 -0.94 -13.30
CA SER A 134 11.03 -0.11 -13.05
C SER A 134 11.80 -0.52 -11.80
N GLY A 135 11.12 -1.14 -10.82
CA GLY A 135 11.68 -1.40 -9.50
C GLY A 135 12.04 -0.13 -8.73
N ARG A 136 11.45 1.01 -9.12
CA ARG A 136 11.67 2.35 -8.57
C ARG A 136 10.34 2.94 -8.09
N PHE A 137 10.43 3.89 -7.17
CA PHE A 137 9.25 4.58 -6.66
C PHE A 137 9.02 5.86 -7.47
N LEU A 138 8.35 5.70 -8.61
CA LEU A 138 8.19 6.75 -9.61
C LEU A 138 6.80 7.38 -9.56
N ALA A 139 6.70 8.63 -10.00
CA ALA A 139 5.46 9.24 -10.45
C ALA A 139 4.93 8.51 -11.70
N TYR A 140 3.69 8.80 -12.07
CA TYR A 140 3.06 8.14 -13.21
C TYR A 140 3.78 8.50 -14.52
N ASP A 141 4.13 7.50 -15.33
CA ASP A 141 4.75 7.71 -16.63
C ASP A 141 3.66 7.87 -17.71
N TYR A 142 3.53 9.08 -18.24
CA TYR A 142 2.62 9.41 -19.35
C TYR A 142 3.24 9.20 -20.73
N GLY A 143 4.53 8.91 -20.80
CA GLY A 143 5.35 9.00 -22.01
C GLY A 143 6.07 10.35 -22.13
N PRO A 144 7.16 10.42 -22.94
CA PRO A 144 8.13 11.53 -22.91
C PRO A 144 7.52 12.92 -23.09
N GLU A 145 6.64 13.10 -24.08
CA GLU A 145 6.04 14.39 -24.39
C GLU A 145 5.16 14.93 -23.27
N THR A 146 4.34 14.05 -22.68
CA THR A 146 3.40 14.44 -21.63
C THR A 146 4.13 14.58 -20.30
N ASN A 147 5.12 13.73 -20.02
CA ASN A 147 6.00 13.91 -18.86
C ASN A 147 6.70 15.27 -18.91
N LYS A 148 7.22 15.68 -20.08
CA LYS A 148 7.87 17.00 -20.20
C LYS A 148 6.90 18.15 -19.89
N LYS A 149 5.62 18.02 -20.26
CA LYS A 149 4.58 19.01 -19.93
C LYS A 149 4.20 19.01 -18.45
N VAL A 150 4.11 17.83 -17.82
CA VAL A 150 3.61 17.67 -16.44
C VAL A 150 4.73 17.84 -15.41
N TYR A 151 5.93 17.34 -15.69
CA TYR A 151 7.06 17.27 -14.76
C TYR A 151 8.25 18.16 -15.19
N GLY A 152 8.26 18.70 -16.41
CA GLY A 152 9.41 19.42 -16.97
C GLY A 152 10.50 18.52 -17.56
N THR A 153 10.41 17.20 -17.34
CA THR A 153 11.38 16.20 -17.81
C THR A 153 10.70 15.10 -18.61
N GLU A 154 11.42 14.48 -19.55
CA GLU A 154 10.87 13.35 -20.34
C GLU A 154 10.66 12.08 -19.51
N LYS A 155 11.38 11.93 -18.40
CA LYS A 155 11.24 10.83 -17.46
C LYS A 155 10.30 11.20 -16.31
N PRO A 156 9.55 10.24 -15.75
CA PRO A 156 8.77 10.48 -14.55
C PRO A 156 9.68 10.79 -13.37
N PHE A 157 9.14 11.59 -12.45
CA PHE A 157 9.80 11.97 -11.21
C PHE A 157 10.04 10.74 -10.31
N ASP A 158 11.24 10.61 -9.71
CA ASP A 158 11.56 9.54 -8.77
C ASP A 158 11.54 10.05 -7.32
N PHE A 159 10.64 9.49 -6.52
CA PHE A 159 10.48 9.91 -5.14
C PHE A 159 11.68 9.53 -4.26
N PHE A 160 12.44 8.47 -4.61
CA PHE A 160 13.62 8.10 -3.83
C PHE A 160 14.73 9.14 -3.85
N ASP A 161 14.78 9.97 -4.91
CA ASP A 161 15.85 10.96 -5.09
C ASP A 161 15.75 12.14 -4.11
N TYR A 162 14.68 12.20 -3.31
CA TYR A 162 14.43 13.28 -2.34
C TYR A 162 14.32 12.75 -0.90
N TYR A 163 14.64 11.47 -0.68
CA TYR A 163 14.59 10.86 0.66
C TYR A 163 15.65 11.43 1.60
N ASP A 164 16.70 12.06 1.07
CA ASP A 164 17.73 12.82 1.81
C ASP A 164 17.21 14.13 2.41
N LYS A 165 16.03 14.60 1.97
CA LYS A 165 15.37 15.81 2.46
C LYS A 165 14.25 15.52 3.45
N LEU A 166 13.98 14.25 3.75
CA LEU A 166 12.89 13.81 4.64
C LEU A 166 13.37 13.70 6.09
N ASN A 167 13.85 14.82 6.64
CA ASN A 167 14.46 14.88 7.97
C ASN A 167 13.41 14.98 9.11
N ILE A 168 12.51 14.00 9.18
CA ILE A 168 11.53 13.85 10.26
C ILE A 168 11.51 12.41 10.77
N PRO A 169 10.97 12.12 11.98
CA PRO A 169 10.71 10.76 12.42
C PRO A 169 9.74 10.00 11.49
N ILE A 170 10.24 8.96 10.81
CA ILE A 170 9.48 8.08 9.93
C ILE A 170 9.50 6.65 10.50
N TYR A 171 8.32 6.16 10.89
CA TYR A 171 8.13 4.81 11.42
C TYR A 171 7.47 3.93 10.35
N ILE A 172 8.24 3.03 9.75
CA ILE A 172 7.73 2.04 8.79
C ILE A 172 7.28 0.79 9.55
N VAL A 173 6.00 0.44 9.43
CA VAL A 173 5.42 -0.76 10.03
C VAL A 173 5.10 -1.77 8.94
N TYR A 174 5.57 -3.01 9.12
CA TYR A 174 5.40 -4.08 8.14
C TYR A 174 5.15 -5.43 8.80
N ALA A 175 4.58 -6.35 8.03
CA ALA A 175 4.37 -7.74 8.45
C ALA A 175 5.25 -8.71 7.64
N ASP A 176 5.52 -9.87 8.21
CA ASP A 176 6.36 -10.88 7.56
C ASP A 176 5.65 -11.73 6.50
N ASP A 177 4.33 -11.92 6.64
CA ASP A 177 3.46 -12.59 5.68
C ASP A 177 2.52 -11.60 4.97
N ASP A 178 2.91 -10.33 4.83
CA ASP A 178 2.24 -9.42 3.89
C ASP A 178 2.57 -9.85 2.45
N ARG A 179 1.60 -10.47 1.78
CA ARG A 179 1.77 -10.91 0.38
C ARG A 179 1.40 -9.83 -0.62
N VAL A 180 0.57 -8.85 -0.24
CA VAL A 180 0.19 -7.74 -1.13
C VAL A 180 1.40 -6.85 -1.39
N ILE A 181 2.10 -6.47 -0.33
CA ILE A 181 3.34 -5.69 -0.38
C ILE A 181 4.43 -6.50 0.34
N PRO A 182 5.17 -7.35 -0.39
CA PRO A 182 6.21 -8.18 0.21
C PRO A 182 7.22 -7.35 1.02
N LYS A 183 7.67 -7.88 2.16
CA LYS A 183 8.62 -7.18 3.06
C LYS A 183 9.84 -6.58 2.38
N GLN A 184 10.33 -7.15 1.28
CA GLN A 184 11.48 -6.62 0.54
C GLN A 184 11.18 -5.24 -0.06
N CYS A 185 9.97 -5.06 -0.58
CA CYS A 185 9.47 -3.81 -1.13
C CYS A 185 9.44 -2.72 -0.06
N ILE A 186 8.90 -3.04 1.12
CA ILE A 186 8.79 -2.12 2.26
C ILE A 186 10.18 -1.79 2.82
N LEU A 187 11.04 -2.80 3.01
CA LEU A 187 12.38 -2.61 3.53
C LEU A 187 13.29 -1.80 2.60
N ARG A 188 12.97 -1.70 1.30
CA ARG A 188 13.67 -0.78 0.41
C ARG A 188 13.45 0.67 0.83
N HIS A 189 12.21 1.09 1.10
CA HIS A 189 11.93 2.45 1.59
C HIS A 189 12.72 2.74 2.87
N TYR A 190 12.71 1.81 3.82
CA TYR A 190 13.49 1.94 5.07
C TYR A 190 15.00 2.07 4.81
N LYS A 191 15.57 1.26 3.92
CA LYS A 191 17.00 1.32 3.59
C LYS A 191 17.38 2.66 2.95
N GLU A 192 16.56 3.16 2.02
CA GLU A 192 16.82 4.45 1.38
C GLU A 192 16.70 5.63 2.36
N LEU A 193 15.72 5.61 3.26
CA LEU A 193 15.58 6.64 4.30
C LEU A 193 16.74 6.59 5.30
N ARG A 194 17.05 5.40 5.83
CA ARG A 194 18.09 5.20 6.84
C ARG A 194 19.49 5.54 6.31
N LYS A 195 19.72 5.44 5.00
CA LYS A 195 20.97 5.86 4.35
C LYS A 195 21.29 7.33 4.65
N TYR A 196 20.28 8.19 4.68
CA TYR A 196 20.45 9.63 4.89
C TYR A 196 20.07 10.06 6.31
N HIS A 197 19.09 9.41 6.93
CA HIS A 197 18.55 9.78 8.24
C HIS A 197 18.49 8.57 9.19
N PRO A 198 19.64 8.06 9.67
CA PRO A 198 19.69 6.85 10.51
C PRO A 198 19.00 7.01 11.87
N GLU A 199 18.99 8.22 12.42
CA GLU A 199 18.43 8.53 13.75
C GLU A 199 16.91 8.76 13.75
N THR A 200 16.32 9.03 12.59
CA THR A 200 14.88 9.32 12.46
C THR A 200 14.12 8.28 11.63
N SER A 201 14.81 7.29 11.08
CA SER A 201 14.21 6.20 10.30
C SER A 201 14.06 4.95 11.15
N PHE A 202 12.83 4.50 11.37
CA PHE A 202 12.53 3.32 12.18
C PHE A 202 11.75 2.29 11.40
N ALA A 203 11.98 1.00 11.68
CA ALA A 203 11.21 -0.10 11.10
C ALA A 203 10.73 -1.07 12.17
N LYS A 204 9.42 -1.35 12.19
CA LYS A 204 8.79 -2.31 13.10
C LYS A 204 8.16 -3.44 12.32
N LYS A 205 8.66 -4.66 12.60
CA LYS A 205 8.08 -5.90 12.09
C LYS A 205 7.03 -6.47 13.04
N PHE A 206 5.90 -6.88 12.49
CA PHE A 206 4.94 -7.77 13.14
C PHE A 206 5.01 -9.16 12.53
N LYS A 207 5.05 -10.18 13.40
CA LYS A 207 5.03 -11.59 12.99
C LYS A 207 3.61 -12.11 12.90
N ASP A 208 3.39 -13.01 11.95
CA ASP A 208 2.17 -13.78 11.74
C ASP A 208 0.94 -12.92 11.36
N LEU A 209 1.19 -11.78 10.72
CA LEU A 209 0.15 -10.90 10.19
C LEU A 209 0.23 -10.85 8.65
N GLY A 210 -0.93 -10.81 8.00
CA GLY A 210 -1.04 -10.48 6.58
C GLY A 210 -1.29 -8.99 6.35
N HIS A 211 -1.61 -8.64 5.11
CA HIS A 211 -1.81 -7.24 4.73
C HIS A 211 -3.01 -6.60 5.43
N LEU A 212 -4.16 -7.29 5.46
CA LEU A 212 -5.39 -6.73 6.05
C LEU A 212 -5.33 -6.73 7.57
N GLU A 213 -4.69 -7.72 8.19
CA GLU A 213 -4.46 -7.73 9.64
C GLU A 213 -3.63 -6.52 10.06
N LEU A 214 -2.62 -6.15 9.27
CA LEU A 214 -1.79 -4.99 9.57
C LEU A 214 -2.53 -3.67 9.36
N THR A 215 -3.36 -3.55 8.32
CA THR A 215 -3.89 -2.25 7.85
C THR A 215 -5.33 -1.95 8.26
N LEU A 216 -6.17 -2.97 8.43
CA LEU A 216 -7.62 -2.81 8.57
C LEU A 216 -8.22 -3.59 9.74
N SER A 217 -7.42 -4.38 10.44
CA SER A 217 -7.89 -5.07 11.64
C SER A 217 -7.63 -4.30 12.91
N SER A 218 -8.42 -4.58 13.95
CA SER A 218 -8.18 -4.13 15.31
C SER A 218 -7.14 -4.99 16.01
N ASN A 219 -5.93 -5.07 15.45
CA ASN A 219 -4.85 -5.84 16.08
C ASN A 219 -4.23 -5.05 17.24
N ASP A 220 -4.48 -5.50 18.47
CA ASP A 220 -4.00 -4.82 19.69
C ASP A 220 -2.50 -4.56 19.69
N ARG A 221 -1.69 -5.48 19.15
CA ARG A 221 -0.22 -5.32 19.12
C ARG A 221 0.19 -4.15 18.22
N VAL A 222 -0.52 -3.98 17.10
CA VAL A 222 -0.29 -2.88 16.14
C VAL A 222 -0.77 -1.57 16.74
N ILE A 223 -1.98 -1.55 17.31
CA ILE A 223 -2.58 -0.37 17.95
C ILE A 223 -1.71 0.10 19.11
N GLN A 224 -1.30 -0.79 20.02
CA GLN A 224 -0.42 -0.45 21.14
C GLN A 224 0.91 0.13 20.68
N TYR A 225 1.49 -0.39 19.60
CA TYR A 225 2.71 0.17 19.02
C TYR A 225 2.49 1.58 18.48
N ILE A 226 1.40 1.81 17.74
CA ILE A 226 1.05 3.14 17.23
C ILE A 226 0.85 4.12 18.38
N LEU A 227 0.05 3.76 19.39
CA LEU A 227 -0.19 4.59 20.57
C LEU A 227 1.12 4.90 21.32
N LYS A 228 2.02 3.91 21.44
CA LYS A 228 3.34 4.11 22.05
C LYS A 228 4.17 5.14 21.26
N VAL A 229 4.20 5.06 19.94
CA VAL A 229 4.96 6.00 19.08
C VAL A 229 4.34 7.40 19.10
N LEU A 230 3.01 7.49 19.14
CA LEU A 230 2.31 8.77 19.27
C LEU A 230 2.56 9.43 20.63
N GLY A 231 2.64 8.63 21.71
CA GLY A 231 2.93 9.11 23.06
C GLY A 231 4.41 9.41 23.33
N GLN A 232 5.31 9.18 22.38
CA GLN A 232 6.71 9.60 22.49
C GLN A 232 6.81 11.10 22.18
N GLU A 233 7.31 11.88 23.14
CA GLU A 233 7.69 13.27 22.89
C GLU A 233 8.77 13.33 21.82
N ASP A 234 8.55 14.16 20.81
CA ASP A 234 9.52 14.42 19.74
C ASP A 234 10.56 15.42 20.25
N GLY A 235 11.57 14.89 20.94
CA GLY A 235 12.71 15.68 21.36
C GLY A 235 13.98 14.83 21.45
N PRO A 236 15.16 15.38 21.12
CA PRO A 236 16.40 14.72 21.47
C PRO A 236 16.41 14.58 23.00
N LYS A 237 16.70 13.37 23.49
CA LYS A 237 17.16 13.24 24.87
C LYS A 237 18.48 14.02 24.94
N LYS A 238 18.41 15.24 25.48
CA LYS A 238 19.59 16.00 25.90
C LYS A 238 20.39 15.19 26.91
#